data_AF-A0A7W0PNZ5-F1
#
_entry.id   AF-A0A7W0PNZ5-F1
#
_cell.length_a   1.000
_cell.length_b   1.000
_cell.length_c   1.000
_cell.angle_alpha   90.00
_cell.angle_beta   90.00
_cell.angle_gamma   90.00
#
_symmetry.space_group_name_H-M   'P 1'
#
loop_
_entity.id
_entity.type
_entity.pdbx_description
1 polymer ?
#
loop_
_entity_poly.entity_id
_entity_poly.type
_entity_poly.pdbx_seq_one_letter_code
_entity_poly.pdbx_strand_id
1 'polypeptide(L)'
;VTLDHTTWADVPAKFEAGTPAVGDAIALGVAADYLADLGRDAVWRHEQDLVAYALEKMRDIQELTVHGPQDVTARSGVISFTLGDVHPHDVAAILDEDNVAVRAGHHCTQPLMAALDVPSTTRASFYVYNDHEDVDRLIESLRRAISVFR
;
A
#
# COMPACT_ATOMS: atom_id res chain seq x y z
N VAL A 1 -11.89 32.69 -29.99
CA VAL A 1 -10.41 32.71 -30.07
C VAL A 1 -10.02 33.54 -31.29
N THR A 2 -9.22 34.57 -31.09
CA THR A 2 -8.52 35.30 -32.15
C THR A 2 -7.02 35.06 -32.00
N LEU A 3 -6.22 35.55 -32.94
CA LEU A 3 -4.75 35.40 -32.91
C LEU A 3 -4.12 35.99 -31.64
N ASP A 4 -4.73 37.05 -31.09
CA ASP A 4 -4.22 37.81 -29.95
C ASP A 4 -5.10 37.68 -28.68
N HIS A 5 -6.20 36.92 -28.74
CA HIS A 5 -7.13 36.82 -27.62
C HIS A 5 -7.73 35.42 -27.49
N THR A 6 -7.67 34.87 -26.28
CA THR A 6 -8.36 33.65 -25.91
C THR A 6 -9.22 33.87 -24.67
N THR A 7 -10.34 33.16 -24.62
CA THR A 7 -11.24 33.10 -23.47
C THR A 7 -11.26 31.68 -22.96
N TRP A 8 -11.37 31.51 -21.66
CA TRP A 8 -11.44 30.20 -21.02
C TRP A 8 -12.83 30.01 -20.42
N ALA A 9 -13.23 28.75 -20.26
CA ALA A 9 -14.35 28.43 -19.38
C ALA A 9 -13.99 28.80 -17.93
N ASP A 10 -15.01 28.92 -17.08
CA ASP A 10 -14.82 29.03 -15.64
C ASP A 10 -14.27 27.72 -15.05
N VAL A 11 -13.73 27.78 -13.82
CA VAL A 11 -13.28 26.59 -13.09
C VAL A 11 -14.49 25.77 -12.60
N PRO A 12 -14.43 24.42 -12.63
CA PRO A 12 -13.26 23.59 -12.95
C PRO A 12 -13.05 23.32 -14.44
N ALA A 13 -14.05 23.54 -15.30
CA ALA A 13 -14.05 23.17 -16.73
C ALA A 13 -12.86 23.76 -17.52
N LYS A 14 -12.29 24.89 -17.07
CA LYS A 14 -11.03 25.42 -17.57
C LYS A 14 -9.90 24.38 -17.68
N PHE A 15 -9.87 23.40 -16.78
CA PHE A 15 -8.81 22.39 -16.67
C PHE A 15 -9.25 21.00 -17.16
N GLU A 16 -10.49 20.85 -17.63
CA GLU A 16 -11.10 19.57 -18.03
C GLU A 16 -11.41 19.59 -19.52
N ALA A 17 -10.37 19.85 -20.33
CA ALA A 17 -10.54 19.98 -21.76
C ALA A 17 -10.87 18.63 -22.43
N GLY A 18 -11.74 18.68 -23.43
CA GLY A 18 -12.16 17.50 -24.20
C GLY A 18 -13.29 16.72 -23.53
N THR A 19 -13.55 15.52 -24.04
CA THR A 19 -14.55 14.63 -23.44
C THR A 19 -13.99 14.05 -22.15
N PRO A 20 -14.66 14.25 -20.99
CA PRO A 20 -14.17 13.71 -19.72
C PRO A 20 -14.31 12.19 -19.67
N ALA A 21 -13.63 11.57 -18.70
CA ALA A 21 -13.81 10.17 -18.35
C ALA A 21 -15.14 9.97 -17.59
N VAL A 22 -16.26 10.16 -18.29
CA VAL A 22 -17.61 10.22 -17.69
C VAL A 22 -17.92 8.98 -16.86
N GLY A 23 -17.67 7.78 -17.41
CA GLY A 23 -17.93 6.52 -16.71
C GLY A 23 -17.11 6.37 -15.43
N ASP A 24 -15.82 6.71 -15.49
CA ASP A 24 -14.91 6.61 -14.35
C ASP A 24 -15.27 7.62 -13.26
N ALA A 25 -15.68 8.84 -13.62
CA ALA A 25 -16.13 9.85 -12.68
C ALA A 25 -17.40 9.40 -11.92
N ILE A 26 -18.34 8.76 -12.63
CA ILE A 26 -19.54 8.18 -11.99
C ILE A 26 -19.15 7.04 -11.04
N ALA A 27 -18.30 6.11 -11.51
CA ALA A 27 -17.85 4.98 -10.69
C ALA A 27 -17.05 5.43 -9.45
N LEU A 28 -16.23 6.49 -9.58
CA LEU A 28 -15.52 7.10 -8.47
C LEU A 28 -16.48 7.68 -7.44
N GLY A 29 -17.58 8.29 -7.86
CA GLY A 29 -18.65 8.74 -6.98
C GLY A 29 -19.24 7.58 -6.16
N VAL A 30 -19.57 6.47 -6.81
CA VAL A 30 -20.09 5.26 -6.14
C VAL A 30 -19.06 4.69 -5.15
N ALA A 31 -17.78 4.67 -5.51
CA ALA A 31 -16.72 4.22 -4.60
C ALA A 31 -16.55 5.15 -3.38
N ALA A 32 -16.72 6.46 -3.58
CA ALA A 32 -16.71 7.43 -2.48
C ALA A 32 -17.90 7.22 -1.54
N ASP A 33 -19.10 6.99 -2.08
CA ASP A 33 -20.30 6.69 -1.31
C ASP A 33 -20.13 5.40 -0.49
N TYR A 34 -19.56 4.34 -1.09
CA TYR A 34 -19.24 3.09 -0.38
C TYR A 34 -18.35 3.33 0.85
N LEU A 35 -17.29 4.13 0.73
CA LEU A 35 -16.41 4.45 1.87
C LEU A 35 -17.08 5.39 2.88
N ALA A 36 -17.96 6.28 2.43
CA ALA A 36 -18.74 7.15 3.31
C ALA A 36 -19.72 6.32 4.16
N ASP A 37 -20.37 5.32 3.56
CA ASP A 37 -21.31 4.41 4.21
C ASP A 37 -20.61 3.50 5.24
N LEU A 38 -19.39 3.03 4.94
CA LEU A 38 -18.56 2.33 5.94
C LEU A 38 -18.17 3.24 7.10
N GLY A 39 -17.96 4.52 6.83
CA GLY A 39 -17.56 5.53 7.80
C GLY A 39 -16.04 5.58 8.01
N ARG A 40 -15.45 6.78 7.84
CA ARG A 40 -13.99 7.00 7.90
C ARG A 40 -13.35 6.52 9.20
N ASP A 41 -14.02 6.71 10.33
CA ASP A 41 -13.51 6.28 11.64
C ASP A 41 -13.55 4.75 11.82
N ALA A 42 -14.48 4.06 11.15
CA ALA A 42 -14.51 2.60 11.14
C ALA A 42 -13.39 2.04 10.25
N VAL A 43 -13.20 2.61 9.06
CA VAL A 43 -12.09 2.28 8.16
C VAL A 43 -10.74 2.47 8.86
N TRP A 44 -10.55 3.63 9.51
CA TRP A 44 -9.31 3.90 10.25
C TRP A 44 -9.07 2.89 11.36
N ARG A 45 -10.07 2.59 12.21
CA ARG A 45 -9.91 1.61 13.29
C ARG A 45 -9.62 0.20 12.77
N HIS A 46 -10.25 -0.20 11.67
CA HIS A 46 -9.99 -1.49 11.02
C HIS A 46 -8.55 -1.59 10.52
N GLU A 47 -8.07 -0.57 9.80
CA GLU A 47 -6.67 -0.54 9.37
C GLU A 47 -5.69 -0.58 10.55
N GLN A 48 -5.99 0.15 11.63
CA GLN A 48 -5.17 0.17 12.84
C GLN A 48 -5.10 -1.20 13.51
N ASP A 49 -6.23 -1.93 13.58
CA ASP A 49 -6.31 -3.28 14.14
C ASP A 49 -5.43 -4.27 13.35
N LEU A 50 -5.59 -4.30 12.02
CA LEU A 50 -4.79 -5.16 11.14
C LEU A 50 -3.30 -4.86 11.23
N VAL A 51 -2.94 -3.58 11.24
CA VAL A 51 -1.53 -3.16 11.34
C VAL A 51 -0.94 -3.48 12.70
N ALA A 52 -1.70 -3.30 13.79
CA ALA A 52 -1.27 -3.68 15.12
C ALA A 52 -0.98 -5.19 15.18
N TYR A 53 -1.91 -6.00 14.69
CA TYR A 53 -1.78 -7.46 14.64
C TYR A 53 -0.59 -7.90 13.78
N ALA A 54 -0.44 -7.33 12.58
CA ALA A 54 0.67 -7.64 11.68
C ALA A 54 2.02 -7.24 12.28
N LEU A 55 2.14 -6.05 12.89
CA LEU A 55 3.39 -5.61 13.54
C LEU A 55 3.73 -6.44 14.78
N GLU A 56 2.74 -6.94 15.52
CA GLU A 56 2.98 -7.88 16.61
C GLU A 56 3.56 -9.19 16.07
N LYS A 57 2.92 -9.81 15.07
CA LYS A 57 3.39 -11.06 14.47
C LYS A 57 4.75 -10.95 13.78
N MET A 58 5.00 -9.82 13.11
CA MET A 58 6.27 -9.55 12.44
C MET A 58 7.44 -9.39 13.42
N ARG A 59 7.18 -8.94 14.66
CA ARG A 59 8.24 -8.81 15.69
C ARG A 59 8.84 -10.16 16.09
N ASP A 60 8.12 -11.25 15.90
CA ASP A 60 8.61 -12.61 16.18
C ASP A 60 9.55 -13.15 15.09
N ILE A 61 9.71 -12.43 13.97
CA ILE A 61 10.57 -12.80 12.85
C ILE A 61 11.87 -12.00 12.94
N GLN A 62 12.95 -12.63 13.41
CA GLN A 62 14.21 -11.95 13.70
C GLN A 62 14.90 -11.33 12.47
N GLU A 63 14.67 -11.91 11.30
CA GLU A 63 15.24 -11.49 10.02
C GLU A 63 14.51 -10.28 9.44
N LEU A 64 13.33 -9.94 9.96
CA LEU A 64 12.47 -8.93 9.37
C LEU A 64 12.78 -7.55 9.94
N THR A 65 13.08 -6.59 9.06
CA THR A 65 13.25 -5.19 9.42
C THR A 65 12.10 -4.37 8.86
N VAL A 66 11.25 -3.84 9.73
CA VAL A 66 10.14 -2.95 9.33
C VAL A 66 10.64 -1.51 9.20
N HIS A 67 10.34 -0.87 8.08
CA HIS A 67 10.61 0.54 7.84
C HIS A 67 9.36 1.39 8.10
N GLY A 68 9.46 2.29 9.08
CA GLY A 68 8.39 3.23 9.46
C GLY A 68 8.12 3.28 10.97
N PRO A 69 7.25 4.20 11.44
CA PRO A 69 6.96 4.38 12.87
C PRO A 69 6.34 3.12 13.49
N GLN A 70 6.80 2.64 14.64
CA GLN A 70 6.18 1.48 15.30
C GLN A 70 4.85 1.80 15.98
N ASP A 71 4.59 3.09 16.22
CA ASP A 71 3.31 3.59 16.67
C ASP A 71 2.27 3.43 15.56
N VAL A 72 1.28 2.56 15.80
CA VAL A 72 0.19 2.27 14.87
C VAL A 72 -0.56 3.55 14.51
N THR A 73 -0.75 4.46 15.46
CA THR A 73 -1.50 5.70 15.25
C THR A 73 -0.78 6.70 14.32
N ALA A 74 0.52 6.49 14.11
CA ALA A 74 1.37 7.29 13.24
C ALA A 74 1.60 6.66 11.85
N ARG A 75 0.84 5.61 11.48
CA ARG A 75 0.88 4.97 10.16
C ARG A 75 -0.52 4.58 9.66
N SER A 76 -0.65 4.38 8.35
CA SER A 76 -1.85 3.79 7.72
C SER A 76 -1.71 2.27 7.62
N GLY A 77 -2.65 1.61 6.93
CA GLY A 77 -2.65 0.18 6.57
C GLY A 77 -1.41 -0.39 5.82
N VAL A 78 -0.26 0.29 5.80
CA VAL A 78 0.90 -0.06 4.97
C VAL A 78 2.10 -0.44 5.83
N ILE A 79 2.75 -1.55 5.48
CA ILE A 79 3.98 -2.02 6.13
C ILE A 79 5.03 -2.33 5.07
N SER A 80 6.10 -1.52 5.04
CA SER A 80 7.30 -1.79 4.23
C SER A 80 8.35 -2.49 5.08
N PHE A 81 9.01 -3.52 4.53
CA PHE A 81 10.00 -4.31 5.24
C PHE A 81 11.07 -4.91 4.32
N THR A 82 12.19 -5.31 4.91
CA THR A 82 13.22 -6.18 4.31
C THR A 82 13.34 -7.46 5.12
N LEU A 83 13.92 -8.51 4.54
CA LEU A 83 14.04 -9.84 5.13
C LEU A 83 15.49 -10.33 5.04
N GLY A 84 16.30 -10.05 6.06
CA GLY A 84 17.72 -10.37 6.07
C GLY A 84 18.44 -9.90 4.80
N ASP A 85 19.23 -10.78 4.21
CA ASP A 85 19.96 -10.54 2.96
C ASP A 85 19.15 -10.94 1.69
N VAL A 86 17.87 -11.27 1.84
CA VAL A 86 17.02 -11.70 0.71
C VAL A 86 16.56 -10.48 -0.08
N HIS A 87 16.71 -10.53 -1.41
CA HIS A 87 16.27 -9.44 -2.27
C HIS A 87 14.74 -9.31 -2.22
N PRO A 88 14.16 -8.10 -2.08
CA PRO A 88 12.70 -7.92 -1.98
C PRO A 88 11.88 -8.53 -3.11
N HIS A 89 12.41 -8.55 -4.35
CA HIS A 89 11.75 -9.23 -5.47
C HIS A 89 11.66 -10.74 -5.30
N ASP A 90 12.65 -11.37 -4.67
CA ASP A 90 12.62 -12.81 -4.40
C ASP A 90 11.62 -13.13 -3.29
N VAL A 91 11.55 -12.28 -2.24
CA VAL A 91 10.49 -12.36 -1.22
C VAL A 91 9.11 -12.27 -1.87
N ALA A 92 8.89 -11.28 -2.74
CA ALA A 92 7.61 -11.11 -3.41
C ALA A 92 7.26 -12.30 -4.32
N ALA A 93 8.24 -12.91 -5.00
CA ALA A 93 8.01 -14.08 -5.84
C ALA A 93 7.60 -15.32 -5.02
N ILE A 94 8.26 -15.57 -3.88
CA ILE A 94 7.86 -16.67 -2.99
C ILE A 94 6.46 -16.44 -2.41
N LEU A 95 6.16 -15.21 -1.99
CA LEU A 95 4.84 -14.86 -1.48
C LEU A 95 3.73 -15.05 -2.53
N ASP A 96 4.02 -14.75 -3.80
CA ASP A 96 3.10 -14.98 -4.92
C ASP A 96 2.75 -16.47 -5.10
N GLU A 97 3.72 -17.39 -4.91
CA GLU A 97 3.46 -18.84 -4.94
C GLU A 97 2.44 -19.28 -3.87
N ASP A 98 2.39 -18.58 -2.75
CA ASP A 98 1.44 -18.81 -1.65
C ASP A 98 0.13 -18.00 -1.82
N ASN A 99 -0.05 -17.37 -2.98
CA ASN A 99 -1.16 -16.47 -3.33
C ASN A 99 -1.25 -15.26 -2.38
N VAL A 100 -0.10 -14.72 -1.96
CA VAL A 100 0.01 -13.50 -1.15
C VAL A 100 0.59 -12.38 -2.01
N ALA A 101 -0.28 -11.48 -2.49
CA ALA A 101 0.12 -10.38 -3.35
C ALA A 101 0.77 -9.24 -2.53
N VAL A 102 2.07 -9.03 -2.72
CA VAL A 102 2.82 -7.88 -2.17
C VAL A 102 3.51 -7.12 -3.29
N ARG A 103 4.01 -5.90 -3.00
CA ARG A 103 4.82 -5.14 -3.95
C ARG A 103 6.27 -5.09 -3.49
N ALA A 104 7.21 -5.40 -4.38
CA ALA A 104 8.63 -5.14 -4.18
C ALA A 104 9.12 -3.98 -5.06
N GLY A 105 10.12 -3.25 -4.58
CA GLY A 105 10.84 -2.23 -5.34
C GLY A 105 10.97 -0.91 -4.59
N HIS A 106 11.09 0.18 -5.34
CA HIS A 106 11.25 1.53 -4.78
C HIS A 106 9.94 2.21 -4.41
N HIS A 107 8.78 1.63 -4.78
CA HIS A 107 7.44 2.21 -4.55
C HIS A 107 7.25 3.64 -5.08
N CYS A 108 7.94 3.97 -6.18
CA CYS A 108 8.01 5.33 -6.72
C CYS A 108 8.62 6.37 -5.74
N THR A 109 9.39 5.91 -4.74
CA THR A 109 10.04 6.71 -3.69
C THR A 109 11.55 6.45 -3.60
N GLN A 110 12.26 6.47 -4.74
CA GLN A 110 13.72 6.21 -4.78
C GLN A 110 14.55 7.05 -3.79
N PRO A 111 14.30 8.36 -3.59
CA PRO A 111 15.05 9.14 -2.61
C PRO A 111 14.89 8.64 -1.17
N LEU A 112 13.73 8.09 -0.82
CA LEU A 112 13.49 7.49 0.50
C LEU A 112 14.30 6.21 0.68
N MET A 113 14.42 5.38 -0.35
CA MET A 113 15.26 4.18 -0.32
C MET A 113 16.73 4.53 -0.06
N ALA A 114 17.24 5.57 -0.73
CA ALA A 114 18.59 6.08 -0.49
C ALA A 114 18.76 6.64 0.94
N ALA A 115 17.76 7.33 1.48
CA ALA A 115 17.81 7.85 2.86
C ALA A 115 17.75 6.73 3.93
N LEU A 116 17.09 5.61 3.61
CA LEU A 116 17.02 4.42 4.45
C LEU A 116 18.21 3.47 4.26
N ASP A 117 19.09 3.76 3.30
CA ASP A 117 20.23 2.92 2.90
C ASP A 117 19.84 1.48 2.55
N VAL A 118 18.71 1.32 1.84
CA VAL A 118 18.26 0.04 1.31
C VAL A 118 18.03 0.13 -0.20
N PRO A 119 18.36 -0.91 -0.99
CA PRO A 119 18.16 -0.88 -2.43
C PRO A 119 16.68 -0.88 -2.80
N SER A 120 15.86 -1.62 -2.06
CA SER A 120 14.40 -1.67 -2.22
C SER A 120 13.76 -2.29 -0.97
N THR A 121 12.43 -2.32 -0.91
CA THR A 121 11.67 -2.99 0.15
C THR A 121 10.52 -3.81 -0.42
N THR A 122 10.04 -4.78 0.34
CA THR A 122 8.74 -5.42 0.13
C THR A 122 7.69 -4.65 0.92
N ARG A 123 6.48 -4.50 0.36
CA ARG A 123 5.39 -3.75 0.98
C ARG A 123 4.10 -4.55 0.96
N ALA A 124 3.56 -4.82 2.15
CA ALA A 124 2.20 -5.27 2.36
C ALA A 124 1.31 -4.05 2.61
N SER A 125 0.09 -4.05 2.06
CA SER A 125 -0.85 -2.94 2.18
C SER A 125 -2.25 -3.50 2.38
N PHE A 126 -2.82 -3.21 3.54
CA PHE A 126 -4.13 -3.66 3.97
C PHE A 126 -5.18 -2.57 3.77
N TYR A 127 -6.42 -2.99 3.53
CA TYR A 127 -7.55 -2.07 3.44
C TYR A 127 -8.84 -2.71 4.00
N VAL A 128 -9.99 -2.08 3.75
CA VAL A 128 -11.30 -2.44 4.34
C VAL A 128 -11.76 -3.87 4.08
N TYR A 129 -11.21 -4.54 3.06
CA TYR A 129 -11.58 -5.90 2.67
C TYR A 129 -10.62 -6.97 3.20
N ASN A 130 -9.52 -6.57 3.86
CA ASN A 130 -8.60 -7.52 4.47
C ASN A 130 -9.02 -7.88 5.90
N ASP A 131 -8.53 -9.01 6.37
CA ASP A 131 -8.76 -9.48 7.74
C ASP A 131 -7.49 -10.08 8.39
N HIS A 132 -7.63 -10.64 9.59
CA HIS A 132 -6.51 -11.28 10.29
C HIS A 132 -6.03 -12.57 9.63
N GLU A 133 -6.86 -13.26 8.84
CA GLU A 133 -6.45 -14.45 8.10
C GLU A 133 -5.47 -14.07 6.98
N ASP A 134 -5.71 -12.95 6.29
CA ASP A 134 -4.76 -12.40 5.32
C ASP A 134 -3.39 -12.10 5.97
N VAL A 135 -3.40 -11.54 7.18
CA VAL A 135 -2.17 -11.28 7.95
C VAL A 135 -1.49 -12.59 8.32
N ASP A 136 -2.22 -13.58 8.81
CA ASP A 136 -1.64 -14.88 9.18
C ASP A 136 -1.04 -15.60 7.97
N ARG A 137 -1.69 -15.56 6.80
CA ARG A 137 -1.16 -16.10 5.53
C ARG A 137 0.12 -15.39 5.09
N LEU A 138 0.17 -14.06 5.23
CA LEU A 138 1.39 -13.28 4.98
C LEU A 138 2.53 -13.75 5.89
N ILE A 139 2.27 -13.91 7.18
CA ILE A 139 3.28 -14.31 8.17
C ILE A 139 3.78 -15.74 7.92
N GLU A 140 2.88 -16.67 7.57
CA GLU A 140 3.25 -18.03 7.19
C GLU A 140 4.14 -18.06 5.95
N SER A 141 3.76 -17.32 4.91
CA SER A 141 4.54 -17.23 3.68
C SER A 141 5.91 -16.57 3.90
N LEU A 142 6.00 -15.55 4.76
CA LEU A 142 7.28 -14.95 5.16
C LEU A 142 8.20 -15.96 5.86
N ARG A 143 7.66 -16.79 6.76
CA ARG A 143 8.44 -17.86 7.41
C ARG A 143 8.92 -18.90 6.39
N ARG A 144 8.08 -19.25 5.41
CA ARG A 144 8.49 -20.11 4.29
C ARG A 144 9.61 -19.48 3.48
N ALA A 145 9.52 -18.20 3.14
CA ALA A 145 10.56 -17.49 2.40
C ALA A 145 11.93 -17.55 3.10
N ILE A 146 11.95 -17.39 4.44
CA ILE A 146 13.19 -17.54 5.23
C ILE A 146 13.78 -18.95 5.09
N SER A 147 12.94 -19.98 5.10
CA SER A 147 13.39 -21.38 5.00
C SER A 147 13.95 -21.75 3.62
N VAL A 148 13.59 -21.02 2.57
CA VAL A 148 14.08 -21.26 1.20
C VAL A 148 15.47 -20.65 0.99
N PHE A 149 15.78 -19.55 1.67
CA PHE A 149 17.07 -18.84 1.55
C PHE A 149 18.08 -19.19 2.66
N ARG A 150 17.78 -20.20 3.47
CA ARG A 150 18.68 -20.78 4.49
C ARG A 150 18.98 -22.24 4.18
#